data_AF-A0A7M2X0E3-F1
#
_entry.id   AF-A0A7M2X0E3-F1
#
_cell.length_a   1.000
_cell.length_b   1.000
_cell.length_c   1.000
_cell.angle_alpha   90.00
_cell.angle_beta   90.00
_cell.angle_gamma   90.00
#
_symmetry.space_group_name_H-M   'P 1'
#
loop_
_entity.id
_entity.type
_entity.pdbx_description
1 polymer ?
#
loop_
_entity_poly.entity_id
_entity_poly.type
_entity_poly.pdbx_seq_one_letter_code
_entity_poly.pdbx_strand_id
1 'polypeptide(L)'
;MAGEFDALFKATYGTADFQLVDYTASESAEMKDGLGRIGTTVSVKGEGYIQGTDAADFGLKLAAVCAAFRLSGLPLLISGLTGVLEYSVLPAQSLEGGPHVKSFELLPAGEEAPLVKRLQFEIATSLNQGDGEGGGDEQSSFSVSVATRASNLKAVTYRGEGRGTNAAAVFRTATQPRIRALYPANLWPLTTEEVKNVAEDRVEWTLTFTELATPLPAAPAGAEIFDGDLVRATELDEHYGKVQTLSIDFAFSGDPIAIKDLVRPAGTILRERWDYNTHQDRRVKASFSMLSSTEGDDLLEWDNTFTTTKEGADRPVFEYFGTLPRFGLKAPVYRAVQRGRALTVLRYLKAPEPILDAKLLAKPPVVVCRPVDRVRRETTWEYEFVSEASLDVTAERLGKLRRPVNANLQPGYF
;
A
#
# COMPACT_ATOMS: atom_id res chain seq x y z
N MET A 1 1.98 -12.59 26.12
CA MET A 1 2.89 -11.70 26.86
C MET A 1 4.26 -11.53 26.19
N ALA A 2 4.86 -12.54 25.53
CA ALA A 2 6.18 -12.35 24.88
C ALA A 2 6.21 -11.23 23.81
N GLY A 3 5.12 -11.06 23.02
CA GLY A 3 5.06 -10.05 21.95
C GLY A 3 4.62 -8.63 22.38
N GLU A 4 4.45 -8.35 23.67
CA GLU A 4 4.03 -7.02 24.13
C GLU A 4 5.19 -6.02 24.16
N PHE A 5 6.41 -6.51 24.43
CA PHE A 5 7.63 -5.71 24.55
C PHE A 5 8.43 -5.60 23.25
N ASP A 6 8.14 -6.45 22.25
CA ASP A 6 8.69 -6.31 20.89
C ASP A 6 8.23 -5.02 20.19
N ALA A 7 7.21 -4.36 20.76
CA ALA A 7 6.59 -3.15 20.26
C ALA A 7 6.93 -1.90 21.08
N LEU A 8 8.11 -1.90 21.71
CA LEU A 8 8.66 -0.79 22.48
C LEU A 8 9.94 -0.27 21.80
N PHE A 9 10.38 0.92 22.22
CA PHE A 9 11.67 1.45 21.79
C PHE A 9 12.81 0.53 22.22
N LYS A 10 13.82 0.38 21.38
CA LYS A 10 15.04 -0.35 21.74
C LYS A 10 16.07 0.63 22.26
N ALA A 11 16.63 0.35 23.43
CA ALA A 11 17.68 1.17 24.01
C ALA A 11 18.90 0.34 24.35
N THR A 12 20.07 0.92 24.11
CA THR A 12 21.34 0.33 24.50
C THR A 12 22.17 1.33 25.31
N TYR A 13 22.75 0.87 26.41
CA TYR A 13 23.75 1.62 27.17
C TYR A 13 25.05 0.81 27.23
N GLY A 14 26.05 1.22 26.45
CA GLY A 14 27.22 0.39 26.18
C GLY A 14 26.84 -0.88 25.41
N THR A 15 26.95 -2.04 26.08
CA THR A 15 26.57 -3.35 25.52
C THR A 15 25.30 -3.91 26.15
N ALA A 16 24.62 -3.15 27.01
CA ALA A 16 23.42 -3.60 27.69
C ALA A 16 22.18 -3.16 26.92
N ASP A 17 21.32 -4.12 26.58
CA ASP A 17 20.09 -3.90 25.83
C ASP A 17 18.87 -3.93 26.76
N PHE A 18 17.93 -3.02 26.54
CA PHE A 18 16.64 -2.95 27.22
C PHE A 18 15.58 -2.28 26.33
N GLN A 19 14.33 -2.36 26.73
CA GLN A 19 13.22 -1.71 26.02
C GLN A 19 12.71 -0.49 26.78
N LEU A 20 12.28 0.56 26.07
CA LEU A 20 11.73 1.78 26.67
C LEU A 20 10.24 1.97 26.31
N VAL A 21 9.44 2.35 27.31
CA VAL A 21 8.04 2.78 27.12
C VAL A 21 7.99 4.26 26.80
N ASP A 22 8.78 5.03 27.55
CA ASP A 22 8.94 6.45 27.38
C ASP A 22 10.38 6.88 27.67
N TYR A 23 10.74 8.02 27.10
CA TYR A 23 11.92 8.76 27.49
C TYR A 23 11.69 10.26 27.34
N THR A 24 12.40 11.04 28.13
CA THR A 24 12.44 12.50 28.05
C THR A 24 13.87 12.92 27.85
N ALA A 25 14.14 13.66 26.78
CA ALA A 25 15.41 14.33 26.54
C ALA A 25 15.23 15.84 26.73
N SER A 26 16.15 16.44 27.48
CA SER A 26 16.14 17.87 27.77
C SER A 26 17.51 18.45 27.48
N GLU A 27 17.53 19.60 26.81
CA GLU A 27 18.73 20.33 26.45
C GLU A 27 18.60 21.74 27.02
N SER A 28 19.62 22.18 27.75
CA SER A 28 19.67 23.51 28.35
C SER A 28 21.05 24.13 28.14
N ALA A 29 21.08 25.42 27.85
CA ALA A 29 22.34 26.15 27.71
C ALA A 29 23.11 26.13 29.03
N GLU A 30 24.39 25.77 28.97
CA GLU A 30 25.29 25.89 30.10
C GLU A 30 25.90 27.30 30.10
N MET A 31 25.61 28.08 31.13
CA MET A 31 25.99 29.49 31.24
C MET A 31 27.06 29.68 32.30
N LYS A 32 28.08 30.48 32.02
CA LYS A 32 29.11 30.88 32.97
C LYS A 32 29.18 32.38 33.11
N ASP A 33 29.11 32.86 34.35
CA ASP A 33 29.16 34.29 34.66
C ASP A 33 30.37 34.97 34.03
N GLY A 34 30.10 36.06 33.30
CA GLY A 34 31.12 36.86 32.60
C GLY A 34 31.70 36.22 31.33
N LEU A 35 31.34 34.98 30.99
CA LEU A 35 31.80 34.28 29.78
C LEU A 35 30.67 33.93 28.80
N GLY A 36 29.42 34.00 29.26
CA GLY A 36 28.25 33.67 28.44
C GLY A 36 28.01 32.16 28.37
N ARG A 37 27.40 31.69 27.28
CA ARG A 37 27.17 30.26 27.03
C ARG A 37 28.50 29.56 26.83
N ILE A 38 28.75 28.50 27.60
CA ILE A 38 29.97 27.69 27.55
C ILE A 38 29.74 26.27 27.06
N GLY A 39 28.47 25.85 26.92
CA GLY A 39 28.12 24.51 26.48
C GLY A 39 26.61 24.27 26.44
N THR A 40 26.24 22.99 26.34
CA THR A 40 24.85 22.53 26.43
C THR A 40 24.78 21.33 27.36
N THR A 41 23.97 21.39 28.41
CA THR A 41 23.67 20.24 29.26
C THR A 41 22.53 19.43 28.64
N VAL A 42 22.76 18.15 28.42
CA VAL A 42 21.78 17.17 27.97
C VAL A 42 21.42 16.24 29.13
N SER A 43 20.14 16.04 29.41
CA SER A 43 19.65 15.02 30.34
C SER A 43 18.58 14.16 29.67
N VAL A 44 18.77 12.84 29.73
CA VAL A 44 17.86 11.82 29.22
C VAL A 44 17.36 10.99 30.39
N LYS A 45 16.05 11.00 30.61
CA LYS A 45 15.35 10.15 31.58
C LYS A 45 14.52 9.13 30.83
N GLY A 46 14.40 7.91 31.33
CA GLY A 46 13.57 6.91 30.68
C GLY A 46 13.03 5.85 31.63
N GLU A 47 11.88 5.30 31.26
CA GLU A 47 11.28 4.14 31.90
C GLU A 47 11.17 2.98 30.92
N GLY A 48 11.56 1.80 31.37
CA GLY A 48 11.68 0.64 30.50
C GLY A 48 11.62 -0.70 31.20
N TYR A 49 11.90 -1.75 30.42
CA TYR A 49 11.89 -3.12 30.87
C TYR A 49 13.14 -3.87 30.40
N ILE A 50 13.54 -4.85 31.22
CA ILE A 50 14.45 -5.92 30.85
C ILE A 50 13.59 -7.18 30.70
N GLN A 51 13.69 -7.85 29.55
CA GLN A 51 12.95 -9.07 29.29
C GLN A 51 13.87 -10.20 28.84
N GLY A 52 13.71 -11.37 29.46
CA GLY A 52 14.37 -12.61 29.04
C GLY A 52 13.42 -13.59 28.35
N THR A 53 13.95 -14.42 27.44
CA THR A 53 13.23 -15.54 26.83
C THR A 53 13.11 -16.74 27.77
N ASP A 54 14.06 -16.87 28.68
CA ASP A 54 14.12 -17.86 29.75
C ASP A 54 14.88 -17.28 30.96
N ALA A 55 14.99 -18.05 32.04
CA ALA A 55 15.63 -17.59 33.28
C ALA A 55 17.14 -17.31 33.12
N ALA A 56 17.84 -18.03 32.23
CA ALA A 56 19.26 -17.83 32.01
C ALA A 56 19.52 -16.55 31.19
N ASP A 57 18.77 -16.36 30.10
CA ASP A 57 18.78 -15.14 29.29
C ASP A 57 18.41 -13.91 30.13
N PHE A 58 17.35 -14.01 30.94
CA PHE A 58 16.94 -12.94 31.85
C PHE A 58 18.06 -12.57 32.83
N GLY A 59 18.69 -13.56 33.47
CA GLY A 59 19.80 -13.34 34.39
C GLY A 59 21.00 -12.66 33.73
N LEU A 60 21.36 -13.06 32.49
CA LEU A 60 22.44 -12.45 31.73
C LEU A 60 22.14 -10.99 31.37
N LYS A 61 20.96 -10.70 30.84
CA LYS A 61 20.54 -9.34 30.48
C LYS A 61 20.46 -8.42 31.70
N LEU A 62 19.87 -8.91 32.79
CA LEU A 62 19.78 -8.16 34.04
C LEU A 62 21.17 -7.82 34.60
N ALA A 63 22.10 -8.77 34.58
CA ALA A 63 23.47 -8.55 35.02
C ALA A 63 24.20 -7.55 34.11
N ALA A 64 24.03 -7.65 32.80
CA ALA A 64 24.63 -6.73 31.82
C ALA A 64 24.14 -5.29 32.02
N VAL A 65 22.83 -5.08 32.18
CA VAL A 65 22.25 -3.75 32.46
C VAL A 65 22.80 -3.20 33.79
N CYS A 66 22.74 -3.99 34.87
CA CYS A 66 23.28 -3.56 36.16
C CYS A 66 24.77 -3.21 36.09
N ALA A 67 25.57 -3.95 35.31
CA ALA A 67 27.00 -3.68 35.14
C ALA A 67 27.25 -2.42 34.32
N ALA A 68 26.52 -2.22 33.22
CA ALA A 68 26.66 -1.06 32.36
C ALA A 68 26.31 0.24 33.11
N PHE A 69 25.19 0.29 33.83
CA PHE A 69 24.76 1.49 34.57
C PHE A 69 25.63 1.84 35.79
N ARG A 70 26.61 0.99 36.17
CA ARG A 70 27.66 1.34 37.13
C ARG A 70 28.83 2.10 36.51
N LEU A 71 28.90 2.13 35.19
CA LEU A 71 29.96 2.78 34.43
C LEU A 71 29.44 4.09 33.82
N SER A 72 30.28 5.12 33.88
CA SER A 72 30.11 6.34 33.08
C SER A 72 30.90 6.23 31.77
N GLY A 73 30.59 7.08 30.81
CA GLY A 73 31.31 7.17 29.53
C GLY A 73 30.92 6.10 28.53
N LEU A 74 29.77 5.45 28.71
CA LEU A 74 29.22 4.51 27.73
C LEU A 74 28.19 5.22 26.84
N PRO A 75 28.09 4.87 25.54
CA PRO A 75 27.09 5.46 24.66
C PRO A 75 25.68 5.03 25.07
N LEU A 76 24.73 5.98 25.04
CA LEU A 76 23.30 5.71 25.07
C LEU A 76 22.76 5.81 23.64
N LEU A 77 22.11 4.76 23.14
CA LEU A 77 21.45 4.75 21.83
C LEU A 77 19.98 4.37 22.03
N ILE A 78 19.07 5.12 21.42
CA ILE A 78 17.62 4.85 21.45
C ILE A 78 17.14 4.74 20.00
N SER A 79 16.59 3.59 19.65
CA SER A 79 16.01 3.30 18.34
C SER A 79 14.49 3.18 18.42
N GLY A 80 13.84 3.77 17.41
CA GLY A 80 12.41 3.84 17.22
C GLY A 80 11.77 2.49 16.94
N LEU A 81 10.44 2.46 16.86
CA LEU A 81 9.70 1.26 16.45
C LEU A 81 10.02 0.81 15.01
N THR A 82 10.55 1.72 14.18
CA THR A 82 11.03 1.43 12.81
C THR A 82 12.46 0.87 12.79
N GLY A 83 13.13 0.78 13.95
CA GLY A 83 14.53 0.38 14.07
C GLY A 83 15.54 1.48 13.73
N VAL A 84 15.07 2.65 13.30
CA VAL A 84 15.91 3.83 13.05
C VAL A 84 16.36 4.44 14.38
N LEU A 85 17.62 4.87 14.46
CA LEU A 85 18.15 5.58 15.63
C LEU A 85 17.43 6.93 15.78
N GLU A 86 16.69 7.12 16.88
CA GLU A 86 15.97 8.37 17.17
C GLU A 86 16.82 9.34 17.99
N TYR A 87 17.56 8.82 18.97
CA TYR A 87 18.35 9.63 19.87
C TYR A 87 19.64 8.91 20.24
N SER A 88 20.72 9.67 20.43
CA SER A 88 21.97 9.14 20.93
C SER A 88 22.72 10.17 21.75
N VAL A 89 23.42 9.67 22.78
CA VAL A 89 24.40 10.44 23.53
C VAL A 89 25.71 9.68 23.48
N LEU A 90 26.67 10.22 22.74
CA LEU A 90 27.95 9.55 22.51
C LEU A 90 29.04 10.10 23.45
N PRO A 91 29.96 9.25 23.93
CA PRO A 91 31.07 9.71 24.76
C PRO A 91 31.99 10.69 24.03
N ALA A 92 32.17 10.50 22.72
CA ALA A 92 32.98 11.40 21.91
C ALA A 92 32.42 12.83 21.79
N GLN A 93 31.13 13.02 22.07
CA GLN A 93 30.47 14.34 22.05
C GLN A 93 30.45 14.98 23.45
N SER A 94 30.72 14.18 24.48
CA SER A 94 30.56 14.55 25.88
C SER A 94 31.83 15.19 26.44
N LEU A 95 31.65 16.23 27.22
CA LEU A 95 32.66 16.79 28.11
C LEU A 95 32.91 15.85 29.29
N GLU A 96 34.06 16.00 29.93
CA GLU A 96 34.43 15.33 31.20
C GLU A 96 34.39 13.79 31.15
N GLY A 97 34.42 13.19 29.95
CA GLY A 97 34.36 11.75 29.79
C GLY A 97 32.96 11.16 29.97
N GLY A 98 31.90 11.99 29.88
CA GLY A 98 30.50 11.57 29.89
C GLY A 98 30.12 10.67 28.69
N PRO A 99 28.89 10.12 28.62
CA PRO A 99 27.70 10.39 29.44
C PRO A 99 27.77 9.82 30.85
N HIS A 100 27.14 10.47 31.82
CA HIS A 100 27.13 10.04 33.23
C HIS A 100 25.76 9.57 33.69
N VAL A 101 25.71 8.42 34.34
CA VAL A 101 24.50 7.93 35.01
C VAL A 101 24.28 8.75 36.28
N LYS A 102 23.18 9.52 36.33
CA LYS A 102 22.75 10.29 37.50
C LYS A 102 21.90 9.46 38.44
N SER A 103 21.01 8.64 37.89
CA SER A 103 20.20 7.68 38.64
C SER A 103 19.95 6.43 37.81
N PHE A 104 19.83 5.30 38.50
CA PHE A 104 19.40 4.03 37.94
C PHE A 104 18.73 3.24 39.06
N GLU A 105 17.49 2.83 38.83
CA GLU A 105 16.70 2.08 39.80
C GLU A 105 15.96 0.94 39.10
N LEU A 106 16.04 -0.26 39.69
CA LEU A 106 15.17 -1.37 39.33
C LEU A 106 13.92 -1.29 40.18
N LEU A 107 12.77 -1.04 39.55
CA LEU A 107 11.51 -0.89 40.28
C LEU A 107 11.09 -2.21 40.94
N PRO A 108 10.36 -2.16 42.07
CA PRO A 108 9.83 -3.36 42.72
C PRO A 108 9.07 -4.25 41.73
N ALA A 109 9.13 -5.58 41.90
CA ALA A 109 8.36 -6.47 41.06
C ALA A 109 6.86 -6.20 41.27
N GLY A 110 6.20 -5.65 40.25
CA GLY A 110 4.75 -5.47 40.23
C GLY A 110 4.01 -6.76 39.85
N GLU A 111 2.84 -6.64 39.23
CA GLU A 111 2.12 -7.76 38.56
C GLU A 111 2.82 -8.25 37.28
N GLU A 112 4.11 -7.95 37.10
CA GLU A 112 4.90 -8.32 35.93
C GLU A 112 5.15 -9.82 35.85
N ALA A 113 5.28 -10.32 34.63
CA ALA A 113 5.66 -11.71 34.38
C ALA A 113 7.04 -12.03 34.99
N PRO A 114 7.30 -13.29 35.40
CA PRO A 114 8.52 -13.68 36.13
C PRO A 114 9.86 -13.49 35.37
N LEU A 115 9.82 -13.10 34.09
CA LEU A 115 11.00 -12.84 33.24
C LEU A 115 11.06 -11.38 32.75
N VAL A 116 10.39 -10.47 33.46
CA VAL A 116 10.32 -9.03 33.16
C VAL A 116 10.74 -8.24 34.40
N LYS A 117 11.52 -7.18 34.19
CA LYS A 117 11.89 -6.24 35.25
C LYS A 117 11.84 -4.80 34.77
N ARG A 118 11.03 -3.98 35.42
CA ARG A 118 11.05 -2.52 35.22
C ARG A 118 12.32 -1.85 35.70
N LEU A 119 12.74 -0.83 34.96
CA LEU A 119 13.83 0.06 35.31
C LEU A 119 13.47 1.52 35.05
N GLN A 120 14.08 2.42 35.80
CA GLN A 120 14.13 3.85 35.53
C GLN A 120 15.58 4.32 35.57
N PHE A 121 15.93 5.30 34.72
CA PHE A 121 17.26 5.89 34.73
C PHE A 121 17.24 7.37 34.38
N GLU A 122 18.34 8.03 34.72
CA GLU A 122 18.71 9.35 34.24
C GLU A 122 20.19 9.34 33.83
N ILE A 123 20.46 9.73 32.59
CA ILE A 123 21.80 9.94 32.05
C ILE A 123 21.93 11.42 31.72
N ALA A 124 23.03 12.04 32.12
CA ALA A 124 23.32 13.44 31.79
C ALA A 124 24.74 13.62 31.27
N THR A 125 24.92 14.60 30.39
CA THR A 125 26.22 15.00 29.86
C THR A 125 26.24 16.50 29.56
N SER A 126 27.43 17.07 29.48
CA SER A 126 27.63 18.40 28.89
C SER A 126 28.29 18.25 27.53
N LEU A 127 27.85 19.03 26.56
CA LEU A 127 28.38 19.07 25.20
C LEU A 127 29.16 20.37 24.99
N ASN A 128 30.29 20.30 24.28
CA ASN A 128 31.04 21.48 23.85
C ASN A 128 30.21 22.33 22.90
N GLN A 129 30.35 23.66 23.00
CA GLN A 129 29.83 24.57 22.00
C GLN A 129 30.58 24.32 20.68
N GLY A 130 29.85 23.93 19.62
CA GLY A 130 30.41 23.96 18.27
C GLY A 130 30.70 25.41 17.86
N ASP A 131 31.77 25.66 17.11
CA ASP A 131 32.34 26.98 16.77
C ASP A 131 31.41 27.96 15.97
N GLY A 132 30.09 27.77 15.96
CA GLY A 132 29.20 28.41 14.98
C GLY A 132 27.94 29.13 15.47
N GLU A 133 27.45 28.94 16.70
CA GLU A 133 26.14 29.50 17.08
C GLU A 133 26.21 30.33 18.37
N GLY A 134 26.33 31.65 18.18
CA GLY A 134 25.92 32.65 19.17
C GLY A 134 24.40 32.81 19.13
N GLY A 135 23.69 31.91 19.81
CA GLY A 135 22.23 31.96 20.00
C GLY A 135 21.91 31.82 21.49
N GLY A 136 20.96 32.63 21.98
CA GLY A 136 20.67 32.87 23.40
C GLY A 136 20.17 31.67 24.22
N ASP A 137 19.37 31.93 25.26
CA ASP A 137 18.79 30.96 26.22
C ASP A 137 17.79 29.97 25.57
N GLU A 138 18.20 29.32 24.49
CA GLU A 138 17.42 28.32 23.78
C GLU A 138 17.41 27.04 24.62
N GLN A 139 16.31 26.85 25.35
CA GLN A 139 16.00 25.62 26.02
C GLN A 139 15.02 24.83 25.15
N SER A 140 15.37 23.60 24.83
CA SER A 140 14.48 22.67 24.15
C SER A 140 14.38 21.39 24.97
N SER A 141 13.15 20.97 25.24
CA SER A 141 12.89 19.67 25.83
C SER A 141 11.87 18.93 25.00
N PHE A 142 12.02 17.61 24.92
CA PHE A 142 11.01 16.75 24.35
C PHE A 142 10.92 15.43 25.11
N SER A 143 9.72 14.89 25.16
CA SER A 143 9.43 13.54 25.61
C SER A 143 8.82 12.72 24.49
N VAL A 144 9.08 11.44 24.51
CA VAL A 144 8.60 10.47 23.54
C VAL A 144 7.99 9.30 24.32
N SER A 145 6.80 8.89 23.92
CA SER A 145 6.11 7.75 24.54
C SER A 145 5.43 6.86 23.50
N VAL A 146 5.30 5.58 23.83
CA VAL A 146 4.58 4.58 23.03
C VAL A 146 3.33 4.13 23.77
N ALA A 147 2.21 4.06 23.05
CA ALA A 147 0.96 3.48 23.53
C ALA A 147 0.49 2.36 22.60
N THR A 148 -0.04 1.27 23.18
CA THR A 148 -0.72 0.22 22.44
C THR A 148 -2.22 0.48 22.42
N ARG A 149 -2.83 0.50 21.24
CA ARG A 149 -4.27 0.71 21.05
C ARG A 149 -5.02 -0.62 21.20
N ALA A 150 -6.34 -0.55 21.36
CA ALA A 150 -7.21 -1.74 21.48
C ALA A 150 -7.10 -2.72 20.28
N SER A 151 -6.66 -2.25 19.12
CA SER A 151 -6.41 -3.05 17.91
C SER A 151 -5.03 -3.72 17.86
N ASN A 152 -4.25 -3.66 18.94
CA ASN A 152 -2.82 -4.02 19.00
C ASN A 152 -1.88 -3.16 18.12
N LEU A 153 -2.41 -2.15 17.44
CA LEU A 153 -1.63 -1.15 16.71
C LEU A 153 -1.01 -0.13 17.68
N LYS A 154 0.09 0.48 17.27
CA LYS A 154 0.85 1.40 18.12
C LYS A 154 0.56 2.87 17.82
N ALA A 155 0.83 3.71 18.82
CA ALA A 155 0.90 5.15 18.66
C ALA A 155 2.18 5.66 19.34
N VAL A 156 2.95 6.48 18.63
CA VAL A 156 4.14 7.15 19.16
C VAL A 156 3.82 8.63 19.31
N THR A 157 4.00 9.17 20.51
CA THR A 157 3.73 10.58 20.79
C THR A 157 5.03 11.27 21.16
N TYR A 158 5.42 12.27 20.39
CA TYR A 158 6.44 13.24 20.78
C TYR A 158 5.74 14.47 21.34
N ARG A 159 6.19 14.96 22.48
CA ARG A 159 5.79 16.24 23.05
C ARG A 159 7.02 17.06 23.27
N GLY A 160 6.99 18.34 22.96
CA GLY A 160 8.12 19.19 23.30
C GLY A 160 7.76 20.65 23.39
N GLU A 161 8.74 21.40 23.85
CA GLU A 161 8.70 22.85 23.88
C GLU A 161 9.97 23.42 23.25
N GLY A 162 9.80 24.52 22.54
CA GLY A 162 10.90 25.37 22.07
C GLY A 162 10.70 26.79 22.59
N ARG A 163 11.79 27.43 23.01
CA ARG A 163 11.81 28.83 23.44
C ARG A 163 12.83 29.61 22.62
N GLY A 164 12.52 30.86 22.32
CA GLY A 164 13.42 31.78 21.61
C GLY A 164 12.83 32.33 20.33
N THR A 165 13.52 33.32 19.76
CA THR A 165 13.06 34.00 18.54
C THR A 165 12.84 33.00 17.42
N ASN A 166 11.67 33.03 16.80
CA ASN A 166 11.26 32.12 15.72
C ASN A 166 11.12 30.63 16.11
N ALA A 167 10.95 30.28 17.40
CA ALA A 167 10.82 28.88 17.83
C ALA A 167 9.77 28.07 17.03
N ALA A 168 8.62 28.66 16.70
CA ALA A 168 7.60 28.02 15.87
C ALA A 168 8.06 27.74 14.43
N ALA A 169 8.87 28.63 13.83
CA ALA A 169 9.42 28.41 12.51
C ALA A 169 10.47 27.28 12.53
N VAL A 170 11.38 27.30 13.53
CA VAL A 170 12.38 26.24 13.74
C VAL A 170 11.70 24.88 13.90
N PHE A 171 10.63 24.80 14.67
CA PHE A 171 9.83 23.58 14.81
C PHE A 171 9.34 23.06 13.45
N ARG A 172 8.71 23.91 12.64
CA ARG A 172 8.14 23.50 11.34
C ARG A 172 9.19 23.17 10.28
N THR A 173 10.32 23.86 10.26
CA THR A 173 11.32 23.73 9.19
C THR A 173 12.43 22.73 9.51
N ALA A 174 12.70 22.46 10.79
CA ALA A 174 13.79 21.58 11.20
C ALA A 174 13.30 20.41 12.08
N THR A 175 12.61 20.70 13.19
CA THR A 175 12.26 19.66 14.18
C THR A 175 11.23 18.66 13.65
N GLN A 176 10.08 19.13 13.17
CA GLN A 176 9.01 18.28 12.67
C GLN A 176 9.45 17.44 11.46
N PRO A 177 10.14 17.97 10.42
CA PRO A 177 10.63 17.16 9.32
C PRO A 177 11.62 16.07 9.76
N ARG A 178 12.53 16.39 10.70
CA ARG A 178 13.48 15.42 11.26
C ARG A 178 12.77 14.27 11.97
N ILE A 179 11.77 14.57 12.80
CA ILE A 179 10.98 13.54 13.51
C ILE A 179 10.11 12.76 12.51
N ARG A 180 9.49 13.43 11.53
CA ARG A 180 8.69 12.79 10.48
C ARG A 180 9.49 11.76 9.69
N ALA A 181 10.78 12.01 9.43
CA ALA A 181 11.65 11.08 8.71
C ALA A 181 11.86 9.73 9.44
N LEU A 182 11.61 9.66 10.75
CA LEU A 182 11.72 8.43 11.54
C LEU A 182 10.55 7.46 11.27
N TYR A 183 9.42 7.98 10.80
CA TYR A 183 8.13 7.29 10.67
C TYR A 183 7.55 7.44 9.26
N PRO A 184 7.66 6.40 8.41
CA PRO A 184 7.16 6.44 7.04
C PRO A 184 5.67 6.80 6.96
N ALA A 185 5.35 7.78 6.12
CA ALA A 185 4.01 8.34 6.03
C ALA A 185 2.91 7.35 5.68
N ASN A 186 3.26 6.37 4.86
CA ASN A 186 2.34 5.35 4.40
C ASN A 186 1.91 4.38 5.51
N LEU A 187 2.69 4.23 6.58
CA LEU A 187 2.37 3.32 7.68
C LEU A 187 2.04 4.07 8.98
N TRP A 188 2.55 5.28 9.13
CA TRP A 188 2.47 6.08 10.35
C TRP A 188 1.92 7.49 10.07
N PRO A 189 0.61 7.66 9.84
CA PRO A 189 -0.10 8.94 9.91
C PRO A 189 0.43 9.87 11.01
N LEU A 190 0.70 11.13 10.66
CA LEU A 190 1.10 12.15 11.63
C LEU A 190 -0.07 13.09 11.95
N THR A 191 -0.40 13.22 13.24
CA THR A 191 -1.22 14.31 13.77
C THR A 191 -0.30 15.32 14.46
N THR A 192 -0.50 16.62 14.21
CA THR A 192 0.29 17.70 14.81
C THR A 192 -0.62 18.66 15.55
N GLU A 193 -0.29 18.94 16.80
CA GLU A 193 -0.87 20.01 17.60
C GLU A 193 0.25 21.01 17.94
N GLU A 194 -0.01 22.30 17.73
CA GLU A 194 0.92 23.38 17.99
C GLU A 194 0.21 24.50 18.76
N VAL A 195 0.76 24.87 19.91
CA VAL A 195 0.28 25.98 20.74
C VAL A 195 1.39 27.02 20.81
N LYS A 196 1.14 28.18 20.18
CA LYS A 196 2.10 29.29 20.14
C LYS A 196 1.77 30.33 21.21
N ASN A 197 2.70 30.57 22.13
CA ASN A 197 2.67 31.73 23.02
C ASN A 197 3.53 32.86 22.43
N VAL A 198 2.86 33.87 21.88
CA VAL A 198 3.52 35.01 21.21
C VAL A 198 4.23 35.93 22.21
N ALA A 199 3.77 36.00 23.46
CA ALA A 199 4.37 36.88 24.47
C ALA A 199 5.72 36.37 25.00
N GLU A 200 5.91 35.05 24.96
CA GLU A 200 7.09 34.37 25.52
C GLU A 200 8.02 33.80 24.44
N ASP A 201 7.71 34.05 23.15
CA ASP A 201 8.40 33.41 22.01
C ASP A 201 8.55 31.89 22.22
N ARG A 202 7.46 31.26 22.67
CA ARG A 202 7.41 29.86 23.07
C ARG A 202 6.43 29.10 22.19
N VAL A 203 6.82 27.89 21.81
CA VAL A 203 5.95 26.94 21.11
C VAL A 203 5.92 25.64 21.90
N GLU A 204 4.73 25.19 22.23
CA GLU A 204 4.48 23.83 22.70
C GLU A 204 3.92 23.02 21.53
N TRP A 205 4.37 21.79 21.36
CA TRP A 205 3.97 20.98 20.24
C TRP A 205 3.80 19.51 20.64
N THR A 206 2.85 18.85 20.00
CA THR A 206 2.62 17.40 20.10
C THR A 206 2.55 16.81 18.70
N LEU A 207 3.37 15.78 18.45
CA LEU A 207 3.37 14.99 17.22
C LEU A 207 2.95 13.56 17.57
N THR A 208 1.85 13.09 16.99
CA THR A 208 1.34 11.74 17.23
C THR A 208 1.38 10.93 15.94
N PHE A 209 2.19 9.89 15.92
CA PHE A 209 2.26 8.90 14.84
C PHE A 209 1.39 7.71 15.18
N THR A 210 0.46 7.33 14.30
CA THR A 210 -0.44 6.20 14.53
C THR A 210 -0.18 5.11 13.52
N GLU A 211 0.12 3.89 13.98
CA GLU A 211 0.34 2.75 13.10
C GLU A 211 -0.97 2.33 12.41
N LEU A 212 -0.88 2.07 11.11
CA LEU A 212 -1.96 1.50 10.31
C LEU A 212 -1.82 -0.02 10.17
N ALA A 213 -2.94 -0.73 10.24
CA ALA A 213 -2.95 -2.18 9.99
C ALA A 213 -2.59 -2.53 8.53
N THR A 214 -2.84 -1.61 7.60
CA THR A 214 -2.51 -1.77 6.19
C THR A 214 -1.83 -0.49 5.73
N PRO A 215 -0.60 -0.58 5.16
CA PRO A 215 0.07 0.59 4.62
C PRO A 215 -0.76 1.26 3.53
N LEU A 216 -0.82 2.58 3.57
CA LEU A 216 -1.32 3.42 2.48
C LEU A 216 -0.42 3.25 1.25
N PRO A 217 -0.95 3.51 0.04
CA PRO A 217 -0.12 3.50 -1.16
C PRO A 217 0.93 4.61 -1.08
N ALA A 218 2.16 4.31 -1.55
CA ALA A 218 3.23 5.28 -1.56
C ALA A 218 2.88 6.43 -2.50
N ALA A 219 2.74 7.64 -1.95
CA ALA A 219 2.38 8.82 -2.72
C ALA A 219 3.50 9.23 -3.70
N PRO A 220 3.16 9.78 -4.88
CA PRO A 220 4.16 10.37 -5.78
C PRO A 220 4.85 11.58 -5.13
N ALA A 221 6.04 11.91 -5.64
CA ALA A 221 6.83 13.04 -5.12
C ALA A 221 6.01 14.34 -5.12
N GLY A 222 5.95 15.02 -3.97
CA GLY A 222 5.18 16.26 -3.80
C GLY A 222 3.72 16.07 -3.36
N ALA A 223 3.28 14.82 -3.14
CA ALA A 223 2.03 14.50 -2.48
C ALA A 223 2.27 13.57 -1.28
N GLU A 224 1.41 13.65 -0.27
CA GLU A 224 1.45 12.76 0.89
C GLU A 224 0.04 12.38 1.28
N ILE A 225 -0.18 11.09 1.52
CA ILE A 225 -1.43 10.54 2.03
C ILE A 225 -1.22 10.34 3.53
N PHE A 226 -2.00 11.04 4.35
CA PHE A 226 -1.80 11.04 5.80
C PHE A 226 -2.76 10.11 6.53
N ASP A 227 -3.96 9.90 5.97
CA ASP A 227 -5.01 9.11 6.60
C ASP A 227 -6.00 8.63 5.53
N GLY A 228 -6.76 7.60 5.86
CA GLY A 228 -7.94 7.18 5.12
C GLY A 228 -8.01 5.70 4.80
N ASP A 229 -9.07 5.35 4.06
CA ASP A 229 -9.42 3.96 3.79
C ASP A 229 -9.33 3.63 2.31
N LEU A 230 -8.90 2.41 2.02
CA LEU A 230 -8.99 1.79 0.71
C LEU A 230 -9.83 0.52 0.83
N VAL A 231 -11.02 0.55 0.25
CA VAL A 231 -11.98 -0.55 0.28
C VAL A 231 -12.11 -1.15 -1.11
N ARG A 232 -11.91 -2.46 -1.20
CA ARG A 232 -12.15 -3.23 -2.43
C ARG A 232 -13.33 -4.16 -2.20
N ALA A 233 -14.40 -3.94 -2.96
CA ALA A 233 -15.55 -4.84 -3.05
C ALA A 233 -15.50 -5.61 -4.38
N THR A 234 -15.96 -6.86 -4.35
CA THR A 234 -16.06 -7.70 -5.53
C THR A 234 -17.39 -8.44 -5.48
N GLU A 235 -18.17 -8.30 -6.54
CA GLU A 235 -19.48 -8.93 -6.71
C GLU A 235 -19.53 -9.61 -8.07
N LEU A 236 -20.41 -10.60 -8.21
CA LEU A 236 -20.74 -11.20 -9.51
C LEU A 236 -22.07 -10.63 -9.98
N ASP A 237 -22.14 -10.24 -11.25
CA ASP A 237 -23.39 -9.82 -11.87
C ASP A 237 -24.22 -11.03 -12.36
N GLU A 238 -25.39 -10.76 -12.92
CA GLU A 238 -26.33 -11.75 -13.46
C GLU A 238 -25.75 -12.60 -14.62
N HIS A 239 -24.66 -12.13 -15.24
CA HIS A 239 -23.93 -12.77 -16.33
C HIS A 239 -22.60 -13.38 -15.87
N TYR A 240 -22.40 -13.58 -14.56
CA TYR A 240 -21.15 -14.06 -13.96
C TYR A 240 -19.93 -13.17 -14.23
N GLY A 241 -20.15 -11.93 -14.67
CA GLY A 241 -19.14 -10.89 -14.77
C GLY A 241 -18.75 -10.41 -13.37
N LYS A 242 -17.46 -10.25 -13.13
CA LYS A 242 -16.90 -9.76 -11.89
C LYS A 242 -16.95 -8.23 -11.87
N VAL A 243 -17.83 -7.68 -11.04
CA VAL A 243 -17.89 -6.25 -10.76
C VAL A 243 -16.96 -5.95 -9.58
N GLN A 244 -15.88 -5.23 -9.85
CA GLN A 244 -14.97 -4.77 -8.80
C GLN A 244 -15.19 -3.29 -8.55
N THR A 245 -15.44 -2.93 -7.30
CA THR A 245 -15.50 -1.54 -6.87
C THR A 245 -14.34 -1.27 -5.94
N LEU A 246 -13.47 -0.34 -6.34
CA LEU A 246 -12.44 0.23 -5.48
C LEU A 246 -12.93 1.60 -5.00
N SER A 247 -13.02 1.79 -3.69
CA SER A 247 -13.38 3.06 -3.08
C SER A 247 -12.27 3.52 -2.16
N ILE A 248 -11.90 4.78 -2.27
CA ILE A 248 -10.91 5.43 -1.42
C ILE A 248 -11.50 6.69 -0.78
N ASP A 249 -11.04 6.99 0.44
CA ASP A 249 -11.30 8.25 1.13
C ASP A 249 -10.05 8.64 1.90
N PHE A 250 -9.19 9.44 1.28
CA PHE A 250 -7.88 9.80 1.79
C PHE A 250 -7.79 11.26 2.22
N ALA A 251 -7.18 11.53 3.37
CA ALA A 251 -6.67 12.86 3.71
C ALA A 251 -5.27 13.05 3.12
N PHE A 252 -4.98 14.22 2.54
CA PHE A 252 -3.77 14.41 1.75
C PHE A 252 -3.16 15.82 1.80
N SER A 253 -1.91 15.91 1.35
CA SER A 253 -1.26 17.15 0.90
C SER A 253 -0.71 17.00 -0.52
N GLY A 254 -0.44 18.13 -1.17
CA GLY A 254 0.07 18.14 -2.54
C GLY A 254 -1.03 18.13 -3.59
N ASP A 255 -0.74 17.50 -4.74
CA ASP A 255 -1.63 17.43 -5.88
C ASP A 255 -2.65 16.28 -5.76
N PRO A 256 -3.97 16.57 -5.67
CA PRO A 256 -5.00 15.54 -5.61
C PRO A 256 -5.08 14.68 -6.88
N ILE A 257 -4.68 15.21 -8.04
CA ILE A 257 -4.72 14.48 -9.31
C ILE A 257 -3.66 13.39 -9.31
N ALA A 258 -2.44 13.69 -8.84
CA ALA A 258 -1.38 12.72 -8.70
C ALA A 258 -1.77 11.55 -7.77
N ILE A 259 -2.49 11.83 -6.69
CA ILE A 259 -3.01 10.78 -5.76
C ILE A 259 -4.07 9.93 -6.45
N LYS A 260 -5.00 10.56 -7.18
CA LYS A 260 -6.01 9.84 -7.94
C LYS A 260 -5.38 8.90 -8.97
N ASP A 261 -4.36 9.36 -9.70
CA ASP A 261 -3.72 8.56 -10.75
C ASP A 261 -2.91 7.39 -10.15
N LEU A 262 -2.29 7.59 -8.99
CA LEU A 262 -1.58 6.54 -8.24
C LEU A 262 -2.49 5.36 -7.89
N VAL A 263 -3.73 5.65 -7.50
CA VAL A 263 -4.66 4.67 -6.93
C VAL A 263 -5.70 4.18 -7.94
N ARG A 264 -5.69 4.78 -9.14
CA ARG A 264 -6.55 4.37 -10.26
C ARG A 264 -6.16 2.94 -10.67
N PRO A 265 -7.09 1.97 -10.59
CA PRO A 265 -6.78 0.60 -10.91
C PRO A 265 -6.50 0.44 -12.41
N ALA A 266 -5.63 -0.52 -12.75
CA ALA A 266 -5.40 -0.92 -14.14
C ALA A 266 -6.64 -1.63 -14.70
N GLY A 267 -6.96 -1.38 -15.97
CA GLY A 267 -8.05 -2.04 -16.69
C GLY A 267 -9.13 -1.08 -17.20
N THR A 268 -10.22 -1.67 -17.70
CA THR A 268 -11.34 -0.94 -18.29
C THR A 268 -12.27 -0.43 -17.18
N ILE A 269 -12.16 0.87 -16.88
CA ILE A 269 -13.00 1.54 -15.88
C ILE A 269 -14.35 1.90 -16.48
N LEU A 270 -15.42 1.39 -15.88
CA LEU A 270 -16.80 1.66 -16.30
C LEU A 270 -17.32 2.97 -15.77
N ARG A 271 -17.02 3.22 -14.49
CA ARG A 271 -17.47 4.39 -13.78
C ARG A 271 -16.35 4.87 -12.89
N GLU A 272 -16.07 6.15 -13.00
CA GLU A 272 -15.13 6.85 -12.16
C GLU A 272 -15.91 7.98 -11.50
N ARG A 273 -15.93 7.98 -10.17
CA ARG A 273 -16.40 9.12 -9.38
C ARG A 273 -15.23 9.57 -8.55
N TRP A 274 -14.93 10.85 -8.57
CA TRP A 274 -13.95 11.42 -7.69
C TRP A 274 -14.43 12.78 -7.22
N ASP A 275 -14.14 13.07 -5.98
CA ASP A 275 -14.50 14.27 -5.27
C ASP A 275 -13.28 14.66 -4.45
N TYR A 276 -12.92 15.93 -4.47
CA TYR A 276 -11.83 16.41 -3.67
C TYR A 276 -12.20 17.73 -3.03
N ASN A 277 -11.91 17.83 -1.75
CA ASN A 277 -12.00 19.08 -1.01
C ASN A 277 -10.58 19.55 -0.74
N THR A 278 -10.26 20.79 -1.09
CA THR A 278 -8.97 21.43 -0.77
C THR A 278 -9.09 22.47 0.33
N HIS A 279 -10.31 22.77 0.78
CA HIS A 279 -10.61 23.78 1.78
C HIS A 279 -10.88 23.13 3.14
N GLN A 280 -10.09 23.53 4.16
CA GLN A 280 -10.10 23.02 5.53
C GLN A 280 -9.72 21.54 5.66
N ASP A 281 -10.51 20.64 5.09
CA ASP A 281 -10.30 19.18 5.15
C ASP A 281 -9.83 18.69 3.78
N ARG A 282 -8.50 18.73 3.57
CA ARG A 282 -7.89 18.23 2.34
C ARG A 282 -8.12 16.73 2.18
N ARG A 283 -9.22 16.35 1.52
CA ARG A 283 -9.62 14.95 1.30
C ARG A 283 -9.89 14.66 -0.16
N VAL A 284 -9.44 13.49 -0.63
CA VAL A 284 -9.77 12.91 -1.94
C VAL A 284 -10.60 11.66 -1.70
N LYS A 285 -11.81 11.66 -2.24
CA LYS A 285 -12.67 10.48 -2.33
C LYS A 285 -12.74 10.05 -3.77
N ALA A 286 -12.44 8.80 -4.07
CA ALA A 286 -12.60 8.27 -5.41
C ALA A 286 -13.20 6.87 -5.36
N SER A 287 -14.01 6.56 -6.36
CA SER A 287 -14.62 5.25 -6.54
C SER A 287 -14.50 4.86 -8.00
N PHE A 288 -13.93 3.68 -8.24
CA PHE A 288 -13.73 3.09 -9.54
C PHE A 288 -14.52 1.79 -9.61
N SER A 289 -15.44 1.70 -10.55
CA SER A 289 -16.14 0.45 -10.86
C SER A 289 -15.58 -0.14 -12.15
N MET A 290 -15.19 -1.40 -12.09
CA MET A 290 -14.67 -2.18 -13.20
C MET A 290 -15.55 -3.42 -13.38
N LEU A 291 -15.67 -3.87 -14.62
CA LEU A 291 -16.30 -5.14 -14.96
C LEU A 291 -15.28 -5.94 -15.75
N SER A 292 -15.03 -7.17 -15.31
CA SER A 292 -14.18 -8.12 -16.02
C SER A 292 -14.83 -9.49 -16.01
N SER A 293 -14.32 -10.40 -16.82
CA SER A 293 -14.63 -11.83 -16.66
C SER A 293 -14.04 -12.39 -15.36
N THR A 294 -14.37 -13.64 -15.05
CA THR A 294 -13.73 -14.41 -13.97
C THR A 294 -12.22 -14.58 -14.19
N GLU A 295 -11.77 -14.56 -15.44
CA GLU A 295 -10.37 -14.64 -15.85
C GLU A 295 -9.66 -13.27 -15.83
N GLY A 296 -10.39 -12.18 -15.58
CA GLY A 296 -9.84 -10.83 -15.43
C GLY A 296 -9.66 -10.06 -16.73
N ASP A 297 -10.18 -10.55 -17.85
CA ASP A 297 -10.16 -9.86 -19.15
C ASP A 297 -11.51 -9.14 -19.45
N ASP A 298 -11.52 -8.39 -20.55
CA ASP A 298 -12.72 -7.68 -21.04
C ASP A 298 -13.71 -8.62 -21.78
N LEU A 299 -13.42 -9.92 -21.89
CA LEU A 299 -14.25 -10.92 -22.59
C LEU A 299 -15.14 -11.66 -21.59
N LEU A 300 -16.37 -11.17 -21.42
CA LEU A 300 -17.31 -11.68 -20.43
C LEU A 300 -17.83 -13.07 -20.79
N GLU A 301 -18.25 -13.25 -22.03
CA GLU A 301 -18.81 -14.50 -22.54
C GLU A 301 -18.21 -14.83 -23.92
N TRP A 302 -17.98 -16.11 -24.17
CA TRP A 302 -17.54 -16.63 -25.47
C TRP A 302 -18.21 -17.98 -25.74
N ASP A 303 -18.93 -18.05 -26.85
CA ASP A 303 -19.48 -19.29 -27.41
C ASP A 303 -19.14 -19.36 -28.90
N ASN A 304 -18.70 -20.52 -29.36
CA ASN A 304 -18.38 -20.76 -30.76
C ASN A 304 -18.58 -22.24 -31.07
N THR A 305 -19.48 -22.51 -32.00
CA THR A 305 -19.92 -23.86 -32.37
C THR A 305 -19.69 -24.10 -33.86
N PHE A 306 -19.41 -25.35 -34.20
CA PHE A 306 -19.28 -25.80 -35.58
C PHE A 306 -20.13 -27.06 -35.76
N THR A 307 -21.11 -27.01 -36.65
CA THR A 307 -22.00 -28.14 -36.94
C THR A 307 -21.90 -28.52 -38.40
N THR A 308 -21.91 -29.83 -38.68
CA THR A 308 -21.87 -30.38 -40.03
C THR A 308 -23.12 -31.18 -40.29
N THR A 309 -23.75 -30.97 -41.44
CA THR A 309 -24.89 -31.75 -41.92
C THR A 309 -24.57 -32.29 -43.31
N LYS A 310 -24.94 -33.55 -43.54
CA LYS A 310 -24.84 -34.18 -44.85
C LYS A 310 -26.22 -34.22 -45.45
N GLU A 311 -26.48 -33.43 -46.48
CA GLU A 311 -27.67 -33.63 -47.30
C GLU A 311 -27.44 -34.86 -48.18
N GLY A 312 -28.37 -35.81 -48.11
CA GLY A 312 -28.33 -37.03 -48.91
C GLY A 312 -28.33 -36.71 -50.40
N ALA A 313 -27.73 -37.59 -51.20
CA ALA A 313 -27.85 -37.52 -52.64
C ALA A 313 -29.31 -37.71 -53.05
N ASP A 314 -30.04 -36.62 -53.27
CA ASP A 314 -31.35 -36.71 -53.91
C ASP A 314 -31.17 -37.29 -55.31
N ARG A 315 -31.96 -38.32 -55.62
CA ARG A 315 -32.09 -38.87 -56.97
C ARG A 315 -33.16 -38.06 -57.70
N PRO A 316 -32.83 -37.06 -58.53
CA PRO A 316 -33.83 -36.51 -59.43
C PRO A 316 -34.20 -37.61 -60.44
N VAL A 317 -35.46 -38.04 -60.44
CA VAL A 317 -36.02 -38.90 -61.49
C VAL A 317 -36.32 -38.01 -62.68
N PHE A 318 -35.58 -38.17 -63.77
CA PHE A 318 -35.94 -37.58 -65.06
C PHE A 318 -36.55 -38.67 -65.94
N GLU A 319 -37.85 -38.56 -66.24
CA GLU A 319 -38.51 -39.39 -67.24
C GLU A 319 -38.36 -38.74 -68.61
N TYR A 320 -37.79 -39.49 -69.57
CA TYR A 320 -37.80 -39.13 -70.98
C TYR A 320 -38.53 -40.22 -71.76
N PHE A 321 -39.46 -39.84 -72.63
CA PHE A 321 -40.13 -40.77 -73.54
C PHE A 321 -39.11 -41.38 -74.51
N GLY A 322 -38.90 -42.70 -74.44
CA GLY A 322 -38.24 -43.48 -75.49
C GLY A 322 -36.78 -43.91 -75.26
N THR A 323 -36.15 -43.63 -74.12
CA THR A 323 -34.78 -44.11 -73.81
C THR A 323 -34.65 -44.62 -72.37
N LEU A 324 -33.77 -45.61 -72.13
CA LEU A 324 -33.44 -46.14 -70.80
C LEU A 324 -33.09 -44.98 -69.84
N PRO A 325 -33.68 -44.91 -68.63
CA PRO A 325 -33.40 -43.83 -67.68
C PRO A 325 -31.93 -43.82 -67.28
N ARG A 326 -31.27 -42.67 -67.43
CA ARG A 326 -29.93 -42.44 -66.89
C ARG A 326 -30.06 -41.80 -65.51
N PHE A 327 -29.71 -42.55 -64.47
CA PHE A 327 -29.64 -42.01 -63.11
C PHE A 327 -28.35 -41.19 -62.97
N GLY A 328 -28.48 -39.88 -62.86
CA GLY A 328 -27.40 -39.04 -62.36
C GLY A 328 -27.41 -39.07 -60.84
N LEU A 329 -26.37 -39.63 -60.21
CA LEU A 329 -26.15 -39.40 -58.78
C LEU A 329 -25.72 -37.94 -58.63
N LYS A 330 -26.55 -37.10 -57.99
CA LYS A 330 -26.03 -35.84 -57.46
C LYS A 330 -24.99 -36.20 -56.40
N ALA A 331 -23.81 -35.60 -56.48
CA ALA A 331 -22.82 -35.73 -55.41
C ALA A 331 -23.47 -35.27 -54.08
N PRO A 332 -23.19 -35.95 -52.96
CA PRO A 332 -23.68 -35.50 -51.66
C PRO A 332 -23.16 -34.09 -51.39
N VAL A 333 -24.05 -33.20 -50.97
CA VAL A 333 -23.69 -31.83 -50.60
C VAL A 333 -23.50 -31.82 -49.08
N TYR A 334 -22.27 -31.53 -48.66
CA TYR A 334 -21.94 -31.31 -47.26
C TYR A 334 -22.15 -29.84 -46.94
N ARG A 335 -22.89 -29.58 -45.86
CA ARG A 335 -23.06 -28.25 -45.30
C ARG A 335 -22.42 -28.17 -43.93
N ALA A 336 -21.76 -27.07 -43.65
CA ALA A 336 -21.29 -26.77 -42.31
C ALA A 336 -21.68 -25.36 -41.91
N VAL A 337 -21.96 -25.17 -40.62
CA VAL A 337 -22.24 -23.86 -40.04
C VAL A 337 -21.30 -23.64 -38.87
N GLN A 338 -20.48 -22.61 -38.97
CA GLN A 338 -19.75 -22.06 -37.83
C GLN A 338 -20.54 -20.86 -37.31
N ARG A 339 -20.92 -20.87 -36.03
CA ARG A 339 -21.62 -19.75 -35.41
C ARG A 339 -21.09 -19.49 -34.02
N GLY A 340 -21.08 -18.23 -33.62
CA GLY A 340 -20.66 -17.88 -32.27
C GLY A 340 -21.12 -16.52 -31.83
N ARG A 341 -20.83 -16.25 -30.56
CA ARG A 341 -21.22 -15.06 -29.82
C ARG A 341 -20.11 -14.70 -28.86
N ALA A 342 -19.76 -13.43 -28.81
CA ALA A 342 -18.88 -12.86 -27.81
C ALA A 342 -19.55 -11.67 -27.14
N LEU A 343 -19.42 -11.59 -25.82
CA LEU A 343 -19.86 -10.46 -25.02
C LEU A 343 -18.64 -9.80 -24.38
N THR A 344 -18.41 -8.54 -24.68
CA THR A 344 -17.22 -7.79 -24.26
C THR A 344 -17.57 -6.46 -23.59
N VAL A 345 -16.62 -5.94 -22.82
CA VAL A 345 -16.74 -4.65 -22.13
C VAL A 345 -16.34 -3.50 -23.06
N LEU A 346 -17.26 -2.57 -23.30
CA LEU A 346 -17.14 -1.30 -24.05
C LEU A 346 -16.70 -1.38 -25.52
N ARG A 347 -16.15 -2.50 -25.99
CA ARG A 347 -15.60 -2.67 -27.35
C ARG A 347 -16.20 -3.88 -28.01
N TYR A 348 -16.35 -3.87 -29.33
CA TYR A 348 -16.71 -5.06 -30.09
C TYR A 348 -15.49 -5.95 -30.30
N LEU A 349 -15.66 -7.25 -30.09
CA LEU A 349 -14.65 -8.23 -30.46
C LEU A 349 -14.66 -8.43 -31.99
N LYS A 350 -13.46 -8.55 -32.59
CA LYS A 350 -13.35 -9.02 -33.98
C LYS A 350 -13.88 -10.46 -34.04
N ALA A 351 -14.85 -10.72 -34.92
CA ALA A 351 -15.28 -12.09 -35.18
C ALA A 351 -14.08 -12.97 -35.60
N PRO A 352 -14.00 -14.22 -35.13
CA PRO A 352 -12.92 -15.13 -35.49
C PRO A 352 -12.95 -15.41 -36.98
N GLU A 353 -11.81 -15.74 -37.57
CA GLU A 353 -11.78 -16.10 -38.98
C GLU A 353 -12.56 -17.41 -39.23
N PRO A 354 -13.14 -17.59 -40.43
CA PRO A 354 -13.75 -18.86 -40.83
C PRO A 354 -12.77 -20.02 -40.64
N ILE A 355 -13.23 -21.13 -40.05
CA ILE A 355 -12.41 -22.32 -39.78
C ILE A 355 -12.04 -23.10 -41.06
N LEU A 356 -12.83 -22.92 -42.11
CA LEU A 356 -12.64 -23.47 -43.45
C LEU A 356 -12.27 -22.36 -44.45
N ASP A 357 -11.78 -22.76 -45.63
CA ASP A 357 -11.38 -21.82 -46.68
C ASP A 357 -12.57 -20.93 -47.09
N ALA A 358 -12.33 -19.61 -47.22
CA ALA A 358 -13.33 -18.64 -47.63
C ALA A 358 -13.97 -18.97 -48.98
N LYS A 359 -13.28 -19.73 -49.85
CA LYS A 359 -13.84 -20.23 -51.12
C LYS A 359 -15.01 -21.20 -50.94
N LEU A 360 -15.13 -21.83 -49.77
CA LEU A 360 -16.21 -22.77 -49.45
C LEU A 360 -17.43 -22.07 -48.86
N LEU A 361 -17.40 -20.75 -48.67
CA LEU A 361 -18.53 -19.99 -48.14
C LEU A 361 -19.70 -20.03 -49.12
N ALA A 362 -20.83 -20.53 -48.64
CA ALA A 362 -22.08 -20.57 -49.40
C ALA A 362 -22.71 -19.18 -49.54
N LYS A 363 -22.44 -18.29 -48.58
CA LYS A 363 -22.97 -16.93 -48.48
C LYS A 363 -21.93 -15.99 -47.88
N PRO A 364 -22.05 -14.67 -48.10
CA PRO A 364 -21.24 -13.69 -47.37
C PRO A 364 -21.37 -13.91 -45.85
N PRO A 365 -20.27 -13.78 -45.09
CA PRO A 365 -20.31 -13.88 -43.65
C PRO A 365 -21.34 -12.95 -43.02
N VAL A 366 -22.11 -13.46 -42.07
CA VAL A 366 -23.01 -12.65 -41.26
C VAL A 366 -22.27 -12.32 -39.98
N VAL A 367 -21.88 -11.05 -39.82
CA VAL A 367 -21.28 -10.56 -38.56
C VAL A 367 -22.13 -9.39 -38.08
N VAL A 368 -22.67 -9.50 -36.88
CA VAL A 368 -23.55 -8.49 -36.29
C VAL A 368 -22.94 -7.99 -35.00
N CYS A 369 -22.74 -6.67 -34.92
CA CYS A 369 -22.29 -5.97 -33.73
C CYS A 369 -23.45 -5.16 -33.17
N ARG A 370 -23.80 -5.39 -31.89
CA ARG A 370 -24.87 -4.61 -31.24
C ARG A 370 -24.55 -4.26 -29.77
N PRO A 371 -24.96 -3.08 -29.29
CA PRO A 371 -24.90 -2.78 -27.87
C PRO A 371 -25.98 -3.59 -27.14
N VAL A 372 -25.60 -4.26 -26.05
CA VAL A 372 -26.55 -4.95 -25.16
C VAL A 372 -27.07 -3.96 -24.13
N ASP A 373 -26.16 -3.18 -23.55
CA ASP A 373 -26.45 -2.10 -22.62
C ASP A 373 -25.39 -0.97 -22.76
N ARG A 374 -25.33 -0.06 -21.80
CA ARG A 374 -24.35 1.06 -21.82
C ARG A 374 -22.90 0.57 -21.85
N VAL A 375 -22.62 -0.57 -21.22
CA VAL A 375 -21.28 -1.11 -20.99
C VAL A 375 -20.98 -2.31 -21.89
N ARG A 376 -21.94 -3.19 -22.16
CA ARG A 376 -21.70 -4.46 -22.85
C ARG A 376 -21.89 -4.35 -24.36
N ARG A 377 -21.02 -5.02 -25.11
CA ARG A 377 -21.02 -5.08 -26.57
C ARG A 377 -21.05 -6.53 -26.99
N GLU A 378 -21.96 -6.86 -27.88
CA GLU A 378 -22.10 -8.20 -28.41
C GLU A 378 -21.67 -8.24 -29.87
N THR A 379 -20.83 -9.22 -30.21
CA THR A 379 -20.54 -9.61 -31.58
C THR A 379 -21.06 -11.02 -31.80
N THR A 380 -21.93 -11.22 -32.78
CA THR A 380 -22.31 -12.55 -33.27
C THR A 380 -21.79 -12.76 -34.68
N TRP A 381 -21.48 -14.01 -35.01
CA TRP A 381 -21.03 -14.38 -36.35
C TRP A 381 -21.66 -15.70 -36.80
N GLU A 382 -21.88 -15.82 -38.11
CA GLU A 382 -22.27 -17.04 -38.78
C GLU A 382 -21.55 -17.17 -40.13
N TYR A 383 -20.94 -18.33 -40.36
CA TYR A 383 -20.32 -18.73 -41.61
C TYR A 383 -20.98 -20.03 -42.08
N GLU A 384 -21.63 -19.99 -43.23
CA GLU A 384 -22.21 -21.17 -43.89
C GLU A 384 -21.26 -21.66 -44.99
N PHE A 385 -20.91 -22.94 -44.96
CA PHE A 385 -20.04 -23.59 -45.93
C PHE A 385 -20.78 -24.68 -46.69
N VAL A 386 -20.48 -24.82 -47.97
CA VAL A 386 -21.03 -25.86 -48.86
C VAL A 386 -19.92 -26.49 -49.68
N SER A 387 -19.90 -27.82 -49.77
CA SER A 387 -18.91 -28.58 -50.53
C SER A 387 -19.47 -29.91 -51.02
N GLU A 388 -19.04 -30.37 -52.20
CA GLU A 388 -19.32 -31.73 -52.70
C GLU A 388 -18.36 -32.78 -52.08
N ALA A 389 -17.26 -32.33 -51.48
CA ALA A 389 -16.34 -33.14 -50.69
C ALA A 389 -16.63 -32.99 -49.18
N SER A 390 -16.22 -33.99 -48.39
CA SER A 390 -16.37 -33.98 -46.92
C SER A 390 -15.79 -32.71 -46.29
N LEU A 391 -16.51 -32.15 -45.31
CA LEU A 391 -16.10 -30.96 -44.55
C LEU A 391 -15.49 -31.35 -43.20
N ASP A 392 -14.68 -32.40 -43.18
CA ASP A 392 -14.02 -32.86 -41.94
C ASP A 392 -13.00 -31.82 -41.46
N VAL A 393 -13.08 -31.48 -40.17
CA VAL A 393 -12.22 -30.49 -39.53
C VAL A 393 -11.25 -31.19 -38.60
N THR A 394 -9.96 -30.88 -38.73
CA THR A 394 -8.92 -31.43 -37.85
C THR A 394 -9.11 -30.94 -36.40
N ALA A 395 -8.65 -31.73 -35.43
CA ALA A 395 -8.67 -31.33 -34.01
C ALA A 395 -7.93 -30.00 -33.76
N GLU A 396 -6.85 -29.74 -34.51
CA GLU A 396 -6.09 -28.48 -34.47
C GLU A 396 -6.97 -27.29 -34.88
N ARG A 397 -7.75 -27.42 -35.96
CA ARG A 397 -8.67 -26.36 -36.41
C ARG A 397 -9.82 -26.16 -35.42
N LEU A 398 -10.36 -27.24 -34.85
CA LEU A 398 -11.36 -27.13 -33.77
C LEU A 398 -10.81 -26.40 -32.55
N GLY A 399 -9.49 -26.46 -32.30
CA GLY A 399 -8.81 -25.65 -31.30
C GLY A 399 -9.00 -24.14 -31.47
N LYS A 400 -9.23 -23.65 -32.70
CA LYS A 400 -9.53 -22.23 -33.00
C LYS A 400 -10.92 -21.78 -32.56
N LEU A 401 -11.80 -22.71 -32.16
CA LEU A 401 -13.11 -22.37 -31.61
C LEU A 401 -13.04 -21.99 -30.12
N ARG A 402 -11.90 -22.27 -29.46
CA ARG A 402 -11.71 -21.96 -28.03
C ARG A 402 -11.68 -20.45 -27.81
N ARG A 403 -12.00 -20.06 -26.58
CA ARG A 403 -11.87 -18.69 -26.08
C ARG A 403 -10.47 -18.15 -26.37
N PRO A 404 -10.33 -16.98 -27.01
CA PRO A 404 -9.03 -16.39 -27.27
C PRO A 404 -8.38 -15.92 -25.96
N VAL A 405 -7.13 -16.30 -25.74
CA VAL A 405 -6.29 -15.74 -24.66
C VAL A 405 -5.80 -14.38 -25.14
N ASN A 406 -6.23 -13.29 -24.50
CA ASN A 406 -6.00 -11.91 -24.95
C ASN A 406 -6.67 -11.59 -26.28
N ALA A 407 -8.00 -11.46 -26.23
CA ALA A 407 -8.81 -10.97 -27.32
C ALA A 407 -8.19 -9.73 -27.99
N ASN A 408 -7.85 -9.83 -29.28
CA ASN A 408 -7.52 -8.68 -30.12
C ASN A 408 -8.79 -7.83 -30.30
N LEU A 409 -9.02 -6.92 -29.34
CA LEU A 409 -10.10 -5.94 -29.39
C LEU A 409 -9.87 -5.03 -30.59
N GLN A 410 -10.89 -4.82 -31.44
CA GLN A 410 -10.74 -3.89 -32.55
C GLN A 410 -10.56 -2.46 -31.99
N PRO A 411 -9.55 -1.70 -32.45
CA PRO A 411 -9.54 -0.26 -32.22
C PRO A 411 -10.77 0.36 -32.90
N GLY A 412 -11.44 1.25 -32.16
CA GLY A 412 -12.87 1.50 -32.29
C GLY A 412 -13.34 2.08 -33.62
N TYR A 413 -14.51 1.60 -34.07
CA TYR A 413 -15.55 2.48 -34.58
C TYR A 413 -16.29 3.02 -33.35
N PHE A 414 -16.06 4.30 -33.03
CA PHE A 414 -16.89 5.05 -32.08
C PHE A 414 -18.07 5.68 -32.80
#